data_AF-A0A7S1T6K9-F1
#
_entry.id   AF-A0A7S1T6K9-F1
#
_cell.length_a   1.000
_cell.length_b   1.000
_cell.length_c   1.000
_cell.angle_alpha   90.00
_cell.angle_beta   90.00
_cell.angle_gamma   90.00
#
_symmetry.space_group_name_H-M   'P 1'
#
loop_
_entity.id
_entity.type
_entity.pdbx_description
1 polymer ?
#
loop_
_entity_poly.entity_id
_entity_poly.type
_entity_poly.pdbx_seq_one_letter_code
_entity_poly.pdbx_strand_id
1 'polypeptide(L)'
;KNPYQCNLLLAGYDEGTGPSLYWMDYLATMHQMNIAGTGYGSYFVLSLFDKLWHKDVTQDEALVMMEKGIEEVKRRLVVSNPHYEIKVVDKDGVRMVKRV
;
A
#
# COMPACT_ATOMS: atom_id res chain seq x y z
N LYS A 1 13.52 -24.43 13.57
CA LYS A 1 12.81 -23.14 13.29
C LYS A 1 12.35 -23.21 11.84
N ASN A 2 11.07 -22.95 11.57
CA ASN A 2 10.48 -23.10 10.24
C ASN A 2 10.55 -21.77 9.47
N PRO A 3 10.67 -21.78 8.13
CA PRO A 3 10.62 -20.56 7.32
C PRO A 3 9.24 -19.89 7.42
N TYR A 4 9.21 -18.56 7.41
CA TYR A 4 7.97 -17.77 7.40
C TYR A 4 7.54 -17.46 5.97
N GLN A 5 6.35 -17.90 5.57
CA GLN A 5 5.77 -17.58 4.26
C GLN A 5 4.97 -16.28 4.34
N CYS A 6 5.66 -15.16 4.57
CA CYS A 6 5.03 -13.85 4.75
C CYS A 6 5.64 -12.81 3.82
N ASN A 7 4.80 -12.11 3.05
CA ASN A 7 5.18 -10.91 2.32
C ASN A 7 4.68 -9.69 3.11
N LEU A 8 5.51 -8.66 3.24
CA LEU A 8 5.23 -7.51 4.09
C LEU A 8 5.30 -6.20 3.30
N LEU A 9 4.41 -5.28 3.67
CA LEU A 9 4.54 -3.87 3.38
C LEU A 9 4.79 -3.17 4.71
N LEU A 10 5.94 -2.51 4.84
CA LEU A 10 6.31 -1.77 6.03
C LEU A 10 6.27 -0.27 5.72
N ALA A 11 5.26 0.41 6.24
CA ALA A 11 5.12 1.86 6.15
C ALA A 11 5.44 2.49 7.52
N GLY A 12 6.18 3.59 7.50
CA GLY A 12 6.60 4.31 8.71
C GLY A 12 6.81 5.80 8.46
N TYR A 13 6.98 6.53 9.55
CA TYR A 13 7.35 7.94 9.52
C TYR A 13 8.38 8.19 10.62
N ASP A 14 9.50 8.80 10.27
CA ASP A 14 10.56 9.18 11.19
C ASP A 14 10.75 10.70 11.18
N GLU A 15 10.89 11.32 12.35
CA GLU A 15 11.23 12.75 12.43
C GLU A 15 12.59 13.03 11.76
N GLY A 16 12.64 14.03 10.89
CA GLY A 16 13.84 14.40 10.13
C GLY A 16 14.06 13.63 8.82
N THR A 17 13.52 12.42 8.67
CA THR A 17 13.56 11.66 7.41
C THR A 17 12.25 11.74 6.63
N GLY A 18 11.11 11.78 7.33
CA GLY A 18 9.79 11.78 6.74
C GLY A 18 9.22 10.37 6.53
N PRO A 19 8.23 10.21 5.62
CA PRO A 19 7.58 8.93 5.39
C PRO A 19 8.47 7.96 4.63
N SER A 20 8.38 6.68 4.95
CA SER A 20 9.07 5.60 4.23
C SER A 20 8.15 4.39 4.02
N LEU A 21 8.33 3.71 2.90
CA LEU A 21 7.62 2.48 2.56
C LEU A 21 8.63 1.46 2.04
N TYR A 22 8.57 0.25 2.61
CA TYR A 22 9.39 -0.88 2.20
C TYR A 22 8.52 -2.06 1.80
N TRP A 23 8.88 -2.71 0.70
CA TRP A 23 8.35 -4.00 0.31
C TRP A 23 9.35 -5.08 0.72
N MET A 24 8.85 -6.14 1.36
CA MET A 24 9.66 -7.30 1.73
C MET A 24 8.98 -8.60 1.30
N ASP A 25 9.71 -9.46 0.60
CA ASP A 25 9.22 -10.79 0.24
C ASP A 25 9.47 -11.83 1.34
N TYR A 26 8.89 -13.01 1.15
CA TYR A 26 9.05 -14.14 2.07
C TYR A 26 10.47 -14.72 2.14
N LEU A 27 11.40 -14.27 1.28
CA LEU A 27 12.83 -14.61 1.33
C LEU A 27 13.65 -13.55 2.07
N ALA A 28 12.98 -12.54 2.65
CA ALA A 28 13.57 -11.38 3.32
C ALA A 28 14.33 -10.42 2.39
N THR A 29 14.03 -10.43 1.09
CA THR A 29 14.47 -9.36 0.18
C THR A 29 13.71 -8.10 0.51
N MET A 30 14.40 -7.00 0.84
CA MET A 30 13.77 -5.74 1.22
C MET A 30 14.20 -4.60 0.28
N HIS A 31 13.24 -3.81 -0.20
CA HIS A 31 13.49 -2.62 -1.00
C HIS A 31 12.60 -1.46 -0.57
N GLN A 32 13.16 -0.24 -0.58
CA GLN A 32 12.40 1.00 -0.39
C GLN A 32 11.62 1.32 -1.66
N MET A 33 10.36 1.71 -1.51
CA MET A 33 9.41 1.90 -2.60
C MET A 33 8.62 3.19 -2.41
N ASN A 34 8.18 3.82 -3.50
CA ASN A 34 7.21 4.93 -3.47
C ASN A 34 5.76 4.41 -3.42
N ILE A 35 5.51 3.30 -4.11
CA ILE A 35 4.26 2.56 -4.13
C ILE A 35 4.57 1.06 -4.05
N ALA A 36 3.74 0.29 -3.36
CA ALA A 36 3.94 -1.14 -3.24
C ALA A 36 2.61 -1.87 -3.04
N GLY A 37 2.59 -3.15 -3.41
CA GLY A 37 1.42 -4.02 -3.28
C GLY A 37 1.84 -5.48 -3.12
N THR A 38 1.01 -6.26 -2.43
CA THR A 38 1.21 -7.71 -2.25
C THR A 38 -0.06 -8.48 -2.59
N GLY A 39 0.08 -9.79 -2.82
CA GLY A 39 -1.01 -10.67 -3.24
C GLY A 39 -1.49 -10.41 -4.68
N TYR A 40 -2.46 -11.19 -5.15
CA TYR A 40 -2.91 -11.13 -6.54
C TYR A 40 -3.52 -9.79 -6.96
N GLY A 41 -4.04 -9.01 -6.00
CA GLY A 41 -4.56 -7.67 -6.26
C GLY A 41 -3.49 -6.70 -6.77
N SER A 42 -2.22 -6.90 -6.40
CA SER A 42 -1.12 -6.00 -6.78
C SER A 42 -0.93 -5.91 -8.30
N TYR A 43 -1.13 -7.03 -9.02
CA TYR A 43 -1.01 -7.09 -10.47
C TYR A 43 -2.00 -6.17 -11.20
N PHE A 44 -3.13 -5.82 -10.57
CA PHE A 44 -4.13 -4.94 -11.15
C PHE A 44 -3.91 -3.46 -10.80
N VAL A 45 -3.26 -3.18 -9.67
CA VAL A 45 -3.18 -1.81 -9.14
C VAL A 45 -1.82 -1.16 -9.31
N LEU A 46 -0.73 -1.92 -9.42
CA LEU A 46 0.61 -1.34 -9.45
C LEU A 46 0.82 -0.41 -10.65
N SER A 47 0.39 -0.80 -11.85
CA SER A 47 0.47 0.05 -13.05
C SER A 47 -0.46 1.27 -12.98
N LEU A 48 -1.62 1.12 -12.32
CA LEU A 48 -2.52 2.24 -12.05
C LEU A 48 -1.88 3.23 -11.09
N PHE A 49 -1.27 2.74 -10.02
CA PHE A 49 -0.62 3.57 -9.01
C PHE A 49 0.61 4.25 -9.61
N ASP A 50 1.39 3.59 -10.47
CA ASP A 50 2.52 4.19 -11.19
C ASP A 50 2.09 5.40 -12.03
N LYS A 51 0.90 5.32 -12.65
CA LYS A 51 0.33 6.41 -13.44
C LYS A 51 -0.16 7.58 -12.59
N LEU A 52 -0.70 7.30 -11.40
CA LEU A 52 -1.34 8.30 -10.55
C LEU A 52 -0.36 8.94 -9.54
N TRP A 53 0.70 8.23 -9.17
CA TRP A 53 1.65 8.67 -8.17
C TRP A 53 2.56 9.77 -8.70
N HIS A 54 2.90 10.72 -7.82
CA HIS A 54 3.97 11.69 -8.01
C HIS A 54 4.55 12.09 -6.65
N LYS A 55 5.72 12.75 -6.67
CA LYS A 55 6.47 13.12 -5.47
C LYS A 55 5.73 14.07 -4.50
N ASP A 56 4.75 14.81 -5.01
CA ASP A 56 4.01 15.84 -4.27
C ASP A 56 2.56 15.41 -4.00
N VAL A 57 2.28 14.09 -4.00
CA VAL A 57 0.93 13.56 -3.81
C VAL A 57 0.36 14.00 -2.47
N THR A 58 -0.84 14.58 -2.51
CA THR A 58 -1.58 14.99 -1.31
C THR A 58 -2.29 13.80 -0.68
N GLN A 59 -2.69 13.92 0.58
CA GLN A 59 -3.46 12.86 1.25
C GLN A 59 -4.78 12.58 0.52
N ASP A 60 -5.45 13.61 -0.01
CA ASP A 60 -6.71 13.47 -0.76
C ASP A 60 -6.50 12.76 -2.09
N GLU A 61 -5.44 13.10 -2.83
CA GLU A 61 -5.07 12.37 -4.05
C GLU A 61 -4.73 10.92 -3.76
N ALA A 62 -3.98 10.65 -2.69
CA ALA A 62 -3.65 9.29 -2.25
C ALA A 62 -4.91 8.49 -1.87
N LEU A 63 -5.92 9.12 -1.25
CA LEU A 63 -7.20 8.47 -0.96
C LEU A 63 -7.94 8.09 -2.25
N VAL A 64 -8.01 9.00 -3.22
CA VAL A 64 -8.59 8.73 -4.54
C VAL A 64 -7.83 7.61 -5.26
N MET A 65 -6.50 7.61 -5.19
CA MET A 65 -5.67 6.52 -5.74
C MET A 65 -6.04 5.18 -5.12
N MET A 66 -6.10 5.09 -3.79
CA MET A 66 -6.44 3.86 -3.08
C MET A 66 -7.84 3.36 -3.42
N GLU A 67 -8.83 4.25 -3.52
CA GLU A 67 -10.20 3.91 -3.90
C GLU A 67 -10.29 3.33 -5.32
N LYS A 68 -9.60 3.96 -6.28
CA LYS A 68 -9.50 3.43 -7.65
C LYS A 68 -8.82 2.06 -7.68
N GLY A 69 -7.77 1.87 -6.86
CA GLY A 69 -7.12 0.58 -6.72
C GLY A 69 -8.05 -0.50 -6.18
N ILE A 70 -8.82 -0.19 -5.12
CA ILE A 70 -9.82 -1.09 -4.55
C ILE A 70 -10.89 -1.46 -5.59
N GLU A 71 -11.37 -0.48 -6.37
CA GLU A 71 -12.33 -0.72 -7.43
C GLU A 71 -11.79 -1.66 -8.52
N GLU A 72 -10.55 -1.46 -8.98
CA GLU A 72 -9.91 -2.36 -9.95
C GLU A 72 -9.76 -3.78 -9.41
N VAL A 73 -9.38 -3.94 -8.12
CA VAL A 73 -9.30 -5.26 -7.47
C VAL A 73 -10.67 -5.90 -7.37
N LYS A 74 -11.69 -5.17 -6.88
CA LYS A 74 -13.07 -5.67 -6.80
C LYS A 74 -13.61 -6.09 -8.17
N ARG A 75 -13.26 -5.37 -9.23
CA ARG A 75 -13.71 -5.68 -10.60
C ARG A 75 -13.03 -6.90 -11.21
N ARG A 76 -11.72 -7.08 -10.98
CA ARG A 76 -10.91 -8.05 -11.74
C ARG A 76 -10.50 -9.29 -10.95
N LEU A 77 -10.40 -9.21 -9.63
CA LEU A 77 -10.01 -10.32 -8.78
C LEU A 77 -11.26 -11.06 -8.27
N VAL A 78 -11.45 -12.29 -8.74
CA VAL A 78 -12.58 -13.16 -8.38
C VAL A 78 -12.71 -13.37 -6.87
N VAL A 79 -11.57 -13.48 -6.18
CA VAL A 79 -11.47 -13.66 -4.72
C VAL A 79 -11.24 -12.34 -3.98
N SER A 80 -11.67 -11.22 -4.54
CA SER A 80 -11.51 -9.90 -3.90
C SER A 80 -12.21 -9.86 -2.54
N ASN A 81 -11.59 -9.16 -1.59
CA ASN A 81 -12.19 -8.95 -0.28
C ASN A 81 -13.28 -7.87 -0.40
N PRO A 82 -14.48 -8.05 0.17
CA PRO A 82 -15.47 -6.98 0.20
C PRO A 82 -15.04 -5.78 1.06
N HIS A 83 -14.21 -6.00 2.08
CA HIS A 83 -13.87 -4.99 3.09
C HIS A 83 -12.39 -4.57 3.04
N TYR A 84 -12.16 -3.26 3.09
CA TYR A 84 -10.83 -2.65 3.12
C TYR A 84 -10.75 -1.60 4.23
N GLU A 85 -9.59 -1.52 4.88
CA GLU A 85 -9.24 -0.43 5.80
C GLU A 85 -8.13 0.42 5.18
N ILE A 86 -8.33 1.73 5.12
CA ILE A 86 -7.32 2.68 4.70
C ILE A 86 -6.77 3.39 5.94
N LYS A 87 -5.46 3.33 6.13
CA LYS A 87 -4.74 3.96 7.22
C LYS A 87 -3.67 4.91 6.68
N VAL A 88 -3.42 5.97 7.43
CA VAL A 88 -2.33 6.93 7.17
C VAL A 88 -1.34 6.83 8.33
N VAL A 89 -0.06 6.94 7.98
CA VAL A 89 1.06 7.03 8.92
C VAL A 89 1.80 8.33 8.62
N ASP A 90 1.88 9.21 9.60
CA ASP A 90 2.63 10.46 9.51
C ASP A 90 3.17 10.85 10.89
N LYS A 91 3.61 12.11 11.04
CA LYS A 91 4.16 12.66 12.30
C LYS A 91 3.21 12.54 13.50
N ASP A 92 1.90 12.46 13.26
CA ASP A 92 0.89 12.36 14.32
C ASP A 92 0.56 10.89 14.65
N GLY A 93 1.26 9.94 14.02
CA GLY A 93 1.14 8.51 14.24
C GLY A 93 0.24 7.82 13.21
N VAL A 94 -0.32 6.67 13.61
CA VAL A 94 -1.15 5.82 12.75
C VAL A 94 -2.63 6.11 13.00
N ARG A 95 -3.37 6.46 11.95
CA ARG A 95 -4.83 6.64 12.01
C ARG A 95 -5.55 5.93 10.89
N MET A 96 -6.75 5.45 11.17
CA MET A 96 -7.67 4.97 10.14
C MET A 96 -8.45 6.15 9.58
N VAL A 97 -8.46 6.27 8.25
CA VAL A 97 -9.12 7.38 7.56
C VAL A 97 -10.40 6.96 6.84
N LYS A 98 -10.49 5.69 6.41
CA LYS A 98 -11.69 5.17 5.73
C LYS A 98 -11.81 3.65 5.86
N ARG A 99 -13.05 3.16 5.86
CA ARG A 99 -13.43 1.76 5.62
C ARG A 99 -14.29 1.68 4.36
N VAL A 100 -14.01 0.70 3.50
CA VAL A 100 -14.65 0.48 2.18
C VAL A 100 -15.07 -0.97 2.02
#